data_AF-A0A2P2PHX7-F1
#
_entry.id   AF-A0A2P2PHX7-F1
#
_cell.length_a   1.000
_cell.length_b   1.000
_cell.length_c   1.000
_cell.angle_alpha   90.00
_cell.angle_beta   90.00
_cell.angle_gamma   90.00
#
_symmetry.space_group_name_H-M   'P 1'
#
loop_
_entity.id
_entity.type
_entity.pdbx_description
1 polymer ?
#
loop_
_entity_poly.entity_id
_entity_poly.type
_entity_poly.pdbx_seq_one_letter_code
_entity_poly.pdbx_strand_id
1 'polypeptide(L)' 'MPFNNILVFELFDVWVIDFIGLFPKSFHNEYILVAMDYVSKWMRIVVSLANDARIVFKF' A
#
# COMPACT_ATOMS: atom_id res chain seq x y z
N MET A 1 15.31 0.62 36.83
CA MET A 1 16.10 0.32 35.60
C MET A 1 15.36 0.96 34.44
N PRO A 2 15.97 1.84 33.63
CA PRO A 2 15.28 2.37 32.47
C PRO A 2 15.34 1.31 31.36
N PHE A 3 14.19 0.84 30.91
CA PHE A 3 14.09 0.07 29.67
C PHE A 3 14.30 1.04 28.51
N ASN A 4 15.50 1.07 27.94
CA ASN A 4 15.73 1.70 26.65
C ASN A 4 15.17 0.77 25.57
N ASN A 5 13.85 0.82 25.34
CA ASN A 5 13.22 0.14 24.21
C ASN A 5 13.48 0.96 22.93
N ILE A 6 14.66 0.79 22.34
CA ILE A 6 14.94 1.28 20.99
C ILE A 6 14.22 0.35 20.02
N LEU A 7 13.21 0.85 19.32
CA LEU A 7 12.56 0.14 18.22
C LEU A 7 13.37 0.37 16.95
N VAL A 8 13.89 -0.70 16.37
CA VAL A 8 14.56 -0.70 15.06
C VAL A 8 13.53 -1.23 14.05
N PHE A 9 13.28 -0.47 12.99
CA PHE A 9 12.44 -0.88 11.86
C PHE A 9 13.30 -0.93 10.60
N GLU A 10 13.24 -2.04 9.87
CA GLU A 10 13.83 -2.21 8.56
C GLU A 10 12.87 -1.74 7.45
N LEU A 11 13.39 -1.57 6.24
CA LEU A 11 12.57 -1.22 5.07
C LEU A 11 11.48 -2.28 4.85
N PHE A 12 10.23 -1.85 4.68
CA PHE A 12 9.04 -2.71 4.54
C PHE A 12 8.56 -3.43 5.81
N ASP A 13 9.15 -3.19 6.99
CA ASP A 13 8.62 -3.73 8.25
C ASP A 13 7.25 -3.16 8.61
N VAL A 14 7.01 -1.90 8.24
CA VAL A 14 5.74 -1.22 8.47
C VAL A 14 5.31 -0.56 7.18
N TRP A 15 4.23 -1.08 6.61
CA TRP A 15 3.69 -0.62 5.35
C TRP A 15 2.17 -0.81 5.34
N VAL A 16 1.50 -0.08 4.46
CA VAL A 16 0.05 -0.18 4.27
C VAL A 16 -0.24 -0.37 2.79
N ILE A 17 -1.16 -1.28 2.51
CA ILE A 17 -1.83 -1.40 1.23
C ILE A 17 -3.29 -1.01 1.43
N ASP A 18 -3.83 -0.21 0.52
CA ASP A 18 -5.26 0.07 0.47
C ASP A 18 -5.77 0.22 -0.98
N PHE A 19 -7.05 -0.08 -1.18
CA PHE A 19 -7.76 0.22 -2.42
C PHE A 19 -8.55 1.50 -2.27
N ILE A 20 -8.17 2.52 -3.04
CA ILE A 20 -8.95 3.76 -3.17
C ILE A 20 -9.91 3.56 -4.36
N GLY A 21 -11.20 3.43 -4.06
CA GLY A 21 -12.26 3.13 -5.04
C GLY A 21 -13.28 4.27 -5.21
N LEU A 22 -14.03 4.20 -6.33
CA LEU A 22 -15.08 5.12 -6.83
C LEU A 22 -14.60 6.30 -7.69
N PHE A 23 -13.63 6.07 -8.56
CA PHE A 23 -13.40 7.01 -9.66
C PHE A 23 -14.45 6.81 -10.76
N PRO A 24 -14.91 7.88 -11.44
CA PRO A 24 -15.67 7.73 -12.69
C PRO A 24 -14.87 6.82 -13.62
N LYS A 25 -15.52 5.80 -14.19
CA LYS A 25 -14.88 4.80 -15.05
C LYS A 25 -13.99 5.48 -16.08
N SER A 26 -12.68 5.35 -15.89
CA SER A 26 -11.66 5.80 -16.84
C SER A 26 -11.05 4.56 -17.46
N PHE A 27 -11.31 4.33 -18.75
CA PHE A 27 -10.81 3.15 -19.47
C PHE A 27 -11.10 1.81 -18.79
N HIS A 28 -12.27 1.69 -18.15
CA HIS A 28 -12.73 0.55 -17.34
C HIS A 28 -12.02 0.35 -15.99
N ASN A 29 -11.04 1.16 -15.62
CA ASN A 29 -10.45 1.10 -14.29
C ASN A 29 -11.31 1.86 -13.29
N GLU A 30 -11.64 1.21 -12.18
CA GLU A 30 -12.52 1.73 -11.13
C GLU A 30 -11.80 1.96 -9.79
N TYR A 31 -10.65 1.32 -9.61
CA TYR A 31 -9.92 1.28 -8.36
C TYR A 31 -8.44 1.64 -8.56
N ILE A 32 -7.85 2.21 -7.52
CA ILE A 32 -6.41 2.44 -7.43
C ILE A 32 -5.91 1.69 -6.21
N LEU A 33 -4.97 0.76 -6.41
CA LEU A 33 -4.21 0.12 -5.35
C LEU A 33 -3.02 1.00 -4.99
N VAL A 34 -2.93 1.38 -3.73
CA VAL A 34 -1.82 2.16 -3.19
C VAL A 34 -1.10 1.33 -2.16
N ALA A 35 0.23 1.25 -2.27
CA ALA A 35 1.09 0.73 -1.22
C ALA A 35 2.06 1.81 -0.76
N MET A 36 2.21 1.98 0.55
CA MET A 36 3.11 2.95 1.15
C MET A 36 3.95 2.27 2.22
N ASP A 37 5.27 2.38 2.09
CA ASP A 37 6.21 1.98 3.14
C ASP A 37 6.45 3.16 4.08
N TYR A 38 6.23 2.98 5.38
CA TYR A 38 6.34 4.07 6.35
C TYR A 38 7.79 4.45 6.62
N VAL A 39 8.72 3.49 6.50
CA VAL A 39 10.14 3.68 6.85
C VAL A 39 10.86 4.50 5.77
N SER A 40 10.74 4.10 4.50
CA SER A 40 11.28 4.85 3.36
C SER A 40 10.40 5.99 2.88
N LYS A 41 9.13 6.03 3.31
CA LYS A 41 8.09 6.92 2.76
C LYS A 41 7.88 6.74 1.26
N TRP A 42 8.30 5.61 0.70
CA TRP A 42 8.06 5.28 -0.70
C TRP A 42 6.60 4.87 -0.91
N MET A 43 6.06 5.21 -2.08
CA MET A 43 4.70 4.87 -2.47
C MET A 43 4.67 4.32 -3.90
N ARG A 44 3.86 3.28 -4.10
CA ARG A 44 3.55 2.75 -5.42
C ARG A 44 2.04 2.71 -5.63
N ILE A 45 1.66 3.07 -6.84
CA ILE A 45 0.27 3.21 -7.25
C ILE A 45 0.06 2.32 -8.48
N VAL A 46 -0.96 1.46 -8.43
CA VAL A 46 -1.37 0.60 -9.53
C VAL A 46 -2.84 0.79 -9.79
N VAL A 47 -3.20 1.02 -11.06
CA VAL A 47 -4.58 1.19 -11.48
C VAL A 47 -5.20 -0.17 -11.78
N SER A 48 -6.45 -0.38 -11.34
CA SER A 48 -7.15 -1.65 -11.43
C SER A 48 -8.63 -1.51 -11.83
N LEU A 49 -9.10 -2.53 -12.54
CA LEU A 49 -10.51 -2.75 -12.86
C LEU A 49 -11.34 -3.24 -11.66
N ALA A 50 -10.70 -3.85 -10.65
CA ALA A 50 -11.35 -4.49 -9.51
C ALA A 50 -10.52 -4.42 -8.22
N ASN A 51 -11.15 -4.54 -7.05
CA ASN A 51 -10.50 -4.64 -5.74
C ASN A 51 -10.18 -6.10 -5.36
N ASP A 52 -9.47 -6.81 -6.24
CA ASP A 52 -9.23 -8.26 -6.12
C ASP A 52 -7.87 -8.58 -5.45
N ALA A 53 -7.84 -9.57 -4.57
CA ALA A 53 -6.63 -10.10 -3.94
C ALA A 53 -5.55 -10.56 -4.94
N ARG A 54 -5.94 -10.99 -6.15
CA ARG A 54 -5.00 -11.33 -7.24
C ARG A 54 -4.11 -10.15 -7.65
N ILE A 55 -4.56 -8.93 -7.42
CA ILE A 55 -3.85 -7.71 -7.78
C ILE A 55 -2.86 -7.35 -6.69
N VAL A 56 -3.24 -7.56 -5.43
CA VAL A 56 -2.34 -7.46 -4.27
C VAL A 56 -1.20 -8.48 -4.38
N PHE A 57 -1.50 -9.71 -4.80
CA PHE A 57 -0.47 -10.75 -4.95
C PHE A 57 0.57 -10.44 -6.06
N LYS A 58 0.20 -9.64 -7.06
CA LYS A 58 1.11 -9.20 -8.13
C LYS A 58 1.93 -7.96 -7.77
N PHE A 59 1.64 -7.35 -6.63
CA PHE A 59 2.20 -6.08 -6.21
C PHE A 59 3.54 -6.29 -5.51
#